data_AF-A0A4Z0BNV2-F1
#
_entry.id   AF-A0A4Z0BNV2-F1
#
_cell.length_a   1.000
_cell.length_b   1.000
_cell.length_c   1.000
_cell.angle_alpha   90.00
_cell.angle_beta   90.00
_cell.angle_gamma   90.00
#
_symmetry.space_group_name_H-M   'P 1'
#
loop_
_entity.id
_entity.type
_entity.pdbx_description
1 polymer ?
#
loop_
_entity_poly.entity_id
_entity_poly.type
_entity_poly.pdbx_seq_one_letter_code
_entity_poly.pdbx_strand_id
1 'polypeptide(L)'
;MALSHQQRLILIIINGKRTVGDILAMTEDSEAGTRDFDHLAYFGLIAVCGDTEAREPVQEAADDPVELQRRFRAAYPVAVSLTGSLGLAGFKLNLAVERATTFHDLVEVSKRLRKVVGPQRFQPLKDALSGQQGARSAHAGAERPASRRQNVNP
;
A
#
# COMPACT_ATOMS: atom_id res chain seq x y z
N MET A 1 30.59 -22.62 -0.38
CA MET A 1 30.79 -21.95 0.92
C MET A 1 29.43 -21.90 1.60
N ALA A 2 29.23 -22.63 2.70
CA ALA A 2 27.95 -22.65 3.41
C ALA A 2 27.93 -21.55 4.47
N LEU A 3 26.83 -20.81 4.58
CA LEU A 3 26.63 -19.80 5.63
C LEU A 3 26.70 -20.46 7.00
N SER A 4 27.34 -19.78 7.97
CA SER A 4 27.35 -20.21 9.37
C SER A 4 25.93 -20.22 9.94
N HIS A 5 25.71 -20.96 11.04
CA HIS A 5 24.42 -20.97 11.73
C HIS A 5 23.98 -19.54 12.13
N GLN A 6 24.93 -18.73 12.60
CA GLN A 6 24.69 -17.36 13.02
C GLN A 6 24.35 -16.43 11.85
N GLN A 7 25.06 -16.54 10.73
CA GLN A 7 24.77 -15.78 9.51
C GLN A 7 23.37 -16.09 8.96
N ARG A 8 22.93 -17.35 9.04
CA ARG A 8 21.56 -17.73 8.65
C ARG A 8 20.52 -17.14 9.58
N LEU A 9 20.80 -17.14 10.88
CA LEU A 9 19.92 -16.57 11.90
C LEU A 9 19.77 -15.05 11.71
N ILE A 10 20.87 -14.34 11.44
CA ILE A 10 20.85 -12.90 11.13
C ILE A 10 19.94 -12.61 9.92
N LEU A 11 20.08 -13.36 8.82
CA LEU A 11 19.23 -13.19 7.64
C LEU A 11 17.74 -13.41 7.92
N ILE A 12 17.40 -14.36 8.79
CA ILE A 12 16.01 -14.63 9.19
C ILE A 12 15.44 -13.48 10.04
N ILE A 13 16.27 -12.86 10.90
CA ILE A 13 15.87 -11.78 11.79
C ILE A 13 15.64 -10.46 11.03
N ILE A 14 16.33 -10.24 9.91
CA ILE A 14 16.21 -9.05 9.06
C ILE A 14 14.84 -9.04 8.37
N ASN A 15 13.90 -8.33 8.99
CA ASN A 15 12.54 -8.14 8.49
C ASN A 15 12.32 -6.72 7.91
N GLY A 16 13.40 -5.98 7.64
CA GLY A 16 13.35 -4.59 7.12
C GLY A 16 12.82 -3.52 8.09
N LYS A 17 12.40 -3.90 9.31
CA LYS A 17 11.86 -2.99 10.34
C LYS A 17 12.73 -2.87 11.59
N ARG A 18 13.73 -3.75 11.74
CA ARG A 18 14.60 -3.80 12.93
C ARG A 18 15.87 -3.00 12.67
N THR A 19 16.33 -2.29 13.68
CA THR A 19 17.60 -1.58 13.61
C THR A 19 18.76 -2.57 13.70
N VAL A 20 19.96 -2.14 13.28
CA VAL A 20 21.17 -2.95 13.42
C VAL A 20 21.42 -3.32 14.89
N GLY A 21 21.18 -2.39 15.81
CA GLY A 21 21.29 -2.63 17.25
C GLY A 21 20.33 -3.71 17.76
N ASP A 22 19.06 -3.69 17.32
CA ASP A 22 18.09 -4.72 17.71
C ASP A 22 18.45 -6.11 17.18
N ILE A 23 19.02 -6.18 15.97
CA ILE A 23 19.46 -7.43 15.34
C ILE A 23 20.65 -8.01 16.12
N LEU A 24 21.64 -7.16 16.45
CA LEU A 24 22.83 -7.55 17.22
C LEU A 24 22.52 -7.92 18.67
N ALA A 25 21.48 -7.34 19.26
CA ALA A 25 21.00 -7.70 20.60
C ALA A 25 20.28 -9.06 20.63
N MET A 26 19.75 -9.53 19.50
CA MET A 26 19.09 -10.83 19.36
C MET A 26 20.06 -11.97 19.02
N THR A 27 21.31 -11.65 18.68
CA THR A 27 22.38 -12.65 18.48
C THR A 27 23.11 -12.88 19.79
N GLU A 28 23.25 -14.16 20.19
CA GLU A 28 23.75 -14.59 21.51
C GLU A 28 25.18 -14.09 21.85
N ASP A 29 25.95 -13.67 20.84
CA ASP A 29 27.31 -13.14 20.98
C ASP A 29 27.42 -11.86 20.15
N SER A 30 27.40 -10.71 20.81
CA SER A 30 27.27 -9.41 20.14
C SER A 30 28.51 -9.06 19.30
N GLU A 31 29.71 -9.49 19.73
CA GLU A 31 30.97 -9.25 18.99
C GLU A 31 31.08 -10.13 17.74
N ALA A 32 30.73 -11.42 17.86
CA ALA A 32 30.65 -12.32 16.70
C ALA A 32 29.51 -11.92 15.75
N GLY A 33 28.41 -11.42 16.29
CA GLY A 33 27.27 -10.89 15.54
C GLY A 33 27.64 -9.70 14.67
N THR A 34 28.43 -8.74 15.19
CA THR A 34 28.93 -7.61 14.38
C THR A 34 29.80 -8.09 13.23
N ARG A 35 30.73 -9.02 13.50
CA ARG A 35 31.60 -9.57 12.46
C ARG A 35 30.82 -10.33 11.39
N ASP A 36 29.86 -11.16 11.78
CA ASP A 36 29.03 -11.89 10.82
C ASP A 36 28.13 -10.96 10.00
N PHE A 37 27.61 -9.90 10.62
CA PHE A 37 26.84 -8.85 9.95
C PHE A 37 27.70 -8.11 8.91
N ASP A 38 28.92 -7.71 9.26
CA ASP A 38 29.88 -7.09 8.34
C ASP A 38 30.26 -8.01 7.19
N HIS A 39 30.46 -9.30 7.46
CA HIS A 39 30.72 -10.29 6.40
C HIS A 39 29.54 -10.39 5.44
N LEU A 40 28.30 -10.46 5.93
CA LEU A 40 27.10 -10.48 5.07
C LEU A 40 26.97 -9.19 4.25
N ALA A 41 27.30 -8.03 4.82
CA ALA A 41 27.30 -6.75 4.12
C ALA A 41 28.40 -6.70 3.04
N TYR A 42 29.60 -7.16 3.36
CA TYR A 42 30.73 -7.26 2.44
C TYR A 42 30.42 -8.15 1.23
N PHE A 43 29.73 -9.28 1.45
CA PHE A 43 29.27 -10.16 0.37
C PHE A 43 28.02 -9.63 -0.37
N GLY A 44 27.50 -8.46 0.00
CA GLY A 44 26.34 -7.83 -0.62
C GLY A 44 25.02 -8.56 -0.37
N LEU A 45 24.98 -9.44 0.63
CA LEU A 45 23.77 -10.19 1.01
C LEU A 45 22.80 -9.34 1.83
N ILE A 46 23.32 -8.32 2.50
CA ILE A 46 22.56 -7.32 3.24
C ILE A 46 23.12 -5.93 2.92
N ALA A 47 22.28 -4.90 3.02
CA ALA A 47 22.70 -3.51 2.85
C ALA A 47 22.24 -2.71 4.07
N VAL A 48 23.17 -1.98 4.69
CA VAL A 48 22.83 -0.98 5.71
C VAL A 48 22.47 0.29 4.96
N CYS A 49 21.18 0.61 4.90
CA CYS A 49 20.75 1.92 4.45
C CYS A 49 21.04 2.89 5.60
N GLY A 50 22.21 3.51 5.58
CA GLY A 50 22.56 4.55 6.55
C GLY A 50 21.63 5.74 6.40
N ASP A 51 21.33 6.39 7.53
CA ASP A 51 20.60 7.65 7.59
C ASP A 51 21.36 8.74 6.79
N THR A 52 21.07 8.86 5.49
CA THR A 52 21.46 10.00 4.66
C THR A 52 20.21 10.55 4.04
N GLU A 53 19.51 11.27 4.90
CA GLU A 53 18.94 12.60 4.72
C GLU A 53 17.72 12.65 5.61
N ALA A 54 17.76 13.56 6.57
CA ALA A 54 16.63 13.99 7.37
C ALA A 54 15.53 14.49 6.43
N ARG A 55 14.75 13.56 5.88
CA ARG A 55 13.40 13.82 5.48
C ARG A 55 12.65 13.91 6.79
N GLU A 56 12.24 15.12 7.15
CA GLU A 56 11.27 15.34 8.21
C GLU A 56 10.20 14.25 8.15
N PRO A 57 9.69 13.76 9.30
CA PRO A 57 8.66 12.75 9.30
C PRO A 57 7.40 13.38 8.71
N VAL A 58 7.28 13.36 7.39
CA VAL A 58 6.01 13.07 6.78
C VAL A 58 5.70 11.71 7.40
N GLN A 59 4.70 11.66 8.28
CA GLN A 59 4.00 10.44 8.56
C GLN A 59 3.50 9.88 7.22
N GLU A 60 4.39 9.22 6.50
CA GLU A 60 4.05 8.20 5.56
C GLU A 60 3.60 7.07 6.48
N ALA A 61 2.33 7.18 6.90
CA ALA A 61 1.57 6.04 7.35
C ALA A 61 1.96 4.93 6.38
N ALA A 62 2.73 3.94 6.84
CA ALA A 62 3.02 2.77 6.07
C ALA A 62 1.67 2.21 5.69
N ASP A 63 1.23 2.54 4.47
CA ASP A 63 -0.16 2.45 4.08
C ASP A 63 -0.44 0.95 4.12
N ASP A 64 -1.33 0.55 5.02
CA ASP A 64 -1.54 -0.86 5.33
C ASP A 64 -1.77 -1.59 4.01
N PRO A 65 -1.01 -2.66 3.69
CA PRO A 65 -1.15 -3.35 2.41
C PRO A 65 -2.59 -3.80 2.13
N VAL A 66 -3.38 -4.08 3.19
CA VAL A 66 -4.81 -4.38 3.10
C VAL A 66 -5.63 -3.15 2.70
N GLU A 67 -5.29 -1.98 3.25
CA GLU A 67 -5.95 -0.71 2.93
C GLU A 67 -5.60 -0.23 1.52
N LEU A 68 -4.33 -0.35 1.09
CA LEU A 68 -3.91 -0.10 -0.29
C LEU A 68 -4.65 -1.01 -1.28
N GLN A 69 -4.78 -2.30 -0.95
CA GLN A 69 -5.53 -3.25 -1.78
C GLN A 69 -7.03 -2.90 -1.83
N ARG A 70 -7.61 -2.46 -0.72
CA ARG A 70 -9.00 -1.98 -0.66
C ARG A 70 -9.21 -0.76 -1.55
N ARG A 71 -8.33 0.25 -1.47
CA ARG A 71 -8.39 1.45 -2.31
C ARG A 71 -8.19 1.13 -3.78
N PHE A 72 -7.25 0.24 -4.11
CA PHE A 72 -7.07 -0.26 -5.48
C PHE A 72 -8.35 -0.90 -6.01
N ARG A 73 -8.97 -1.81 -5.24
CA ARG A 73 -10.21 -2.48 -5.63
C ARG A 73 -11.38 -1.52 -5.83
N ALA A 74 -11.45 -0.45 -5.04
CA ALA A 74 -12.46 0.59 -5.19
C ALA A 74 -12.22 1.50 -6.42
N ALA A 75 -10.97 1.86 -6.68
CA ALA A 75 -10.61 2.79 -7.75
C ALA A 75 -10.54 2.15 -9.14
N TYR A 76 -10.19 0.87 -9.24
CA TYR A 76 -10.05 0.15 -10.51
C TYR A 76 -11.30 0.20 -11.41
N PRO A 77 -12.53 -0.16 -10.96
CA PRO A 77 -13.71 -0.11 -11.82
C PRO A 77 -14.05 1.31 -12.28
N VAL A 78 -13.76 2.33 -11.46
CA VAL A 78 -13.93 3.73 -11.82
C VAL A 78 -12.95 4.13 -12.91
N ALA A 79 -11.69 3.71 -12.81
CA ALA A 79 -10.68 3.97 -13.82
C ALA A 79 -11.04 3.35 -15.17
N VAL A 80 -11.47 2.07 -15.18
CA VAL A 80 -11.90 1.35 -16.40
C VAL A 80 -13.12 2.02 -17.04
N SER A 81 -14.12 2.41 -16.25
CA SER A 81 -15.29 3.13 -16.76
C SER A 81 -14.91 4.48 -17.38
N LEU A 82 -14.01 5.23 -16.73
CA LEU A 82 -13.55 6.53 -17.22
C LEU A 82 -12.75 6.39 -18.52
N THR A 83 -11.83 5.41 -18.60
CA THR A 83 -11.04 5.16 -19.81
C THR A 83 -11.90 4.64 -20.96
N GLY A 84 -12.90 3.81 -20.68
CA GLY A 84 -13.86 3.32 -21.69
C GLY A 84 -14.70 4.44 -22.30
N SER A 85 -15.08 5.45 -21.51
CA SER A 85 -15.88 6.60 -21.98
C SER A 85 -15.15 7.54 -22.96
N LEU A 86 -13.82 7.41 -23.08
CA LEU A 86 -12.97 8.20 -23.99
C LEU A 86 -12.86 7.60 -25.41
N GLY A 87 -13.41 6.41 -25.64
CA GLY A 87 -13.33 5.72 -26.92
C GLY A 87 -11.87 5.44 -27.35
N LEU A 88 -11.58 5.55 -28.65
CA LEU A 88 -10.25 5.28 -29.21
C LEU A 88 -9.15 6.16 -28.61
N ALA A 89 -9.46 7.39 -28.21
CA ALA A 89 -8.51 8.29 -27.54
C ALA A 89 -8.11 7.77 -26.15
N GLY A 90 -8.96 6.96 -25.51
CA GLY A 90 -8.73 6.31 -24.22
C GLY A 90 -8.09 4.93 -24.30
N PHE A 91 -7.94 4.33 -25.48
CA PHE A 91 -7.53 2.93 -25.63
C PHE A 91 -6.17 2.60 -24.98
N LYS A 92 -5.14 3.43 -25.24
CA LYS A 92 -3.81 3.26 -24.63
C LYS A 92 -3.86 3.38 -23.11
N LEU A 93 -4.79 4.19 -22.62
CA LEU A 93 -4.97 4.46 -21.21
C LEU A 93 -5.74 3.33 -20.52
N ASN A 94 -6.73 2.77 -21.20
CA ASN A 94 -7.44 1.56 -20.78
C ASN A 94 -6.48 0.36 -20.67
N LEU A 95 -5.61 0.17 -21.65
CA LEU A 95 -4.58 -0.87 -21.58
C LEU A 95 -3.59 -0.64 -20.43
N ALA A 96 -3.26 0.62 -20.13
CA ALA A 96 -2.42 0.95 -18.99
C ALA A 96 -3.11 0.61 -17.65
N VAL A 97 -4.43 0.82 -17.55
CA VAL A 97 -5.22 0.41 -16.38
C VAL A 97 -5.27 -1.12 -16.26
N GLU A 98 -5.52 -1.85 -17.35
CA GLU A 98 -5.57 -3.33 -17.33
C GLU A 98 -4.23 -3.97 -16.96
N ARG A 99 -3.11 -3.31 -17.28
CA ARG A 99 -1.76 -3.74 -16.89
C ARG A 99 -1.41 -3.40 -15.44
N ALA A 100 -2.15 -2.52 -14.79
CA ALA A 100 -1.89 -2.14 -13.41
C ALA A 100 -2.31 -3.27 -12.47
N THR A 101 -1.36 -3.82 -11.72
CA THR A 101 -1.62 -4.90 -10.75
C THR A 101 -1.57 -4.41 -9.31
N THR A 102 -1.04 -3.20 -9.10
CA THR A 102 -0.88 -2.60 -7.77
C THR A 102 -1.51 -1.21 -7.66
N PHE A 103 -1.71 -0.76 -6.41
CA PHE A 103 -2.17 0.60 -6.13
C PHE A 103 -1.25 1.68 -6.74
N HIS A 104 0.06 1.49 -6.63
CA HIS A 104 1.04 2.42 -7.18
C HIS A 104 0.94 2.53 -8.71
N ASP A 105 0.77 1.41 -9.42
CA ASP A 105 0.57 1.42 -10.87
C ASP A 105 -0.67 2.22 -11.26
N LEU A 106 -1.77 2.02 -10.53
CA LEU A 106 -3.02 2.73 -10.78
C LEU A 106 -2.88 4.24 -10.52
N VAL A 107 -2.11 4.64 -9.50
CA VAL A 107 -1.78 6.05 -9.23
C VAL A 107 -1.00 6.66 -10.40
N GLU A 108 -0.01 5.95 -10.95
CA GLU A 108 0.74 6.45 -12.11
C GLU A 108 -0.14 6.63 -13.35
N VAL A 109 -1.05 5.68 -13.61
CA VAL A 109 -2.02 5.80 -14.70
C VAL A 109 -2.99 6.95 -14.45
N SER A 110 -3.42 7.15 -13.21
CA SER A 110 -4.35 8.21 -12.82
C SER A 110 -3.80 9.61 -13.12
N LYS A 111 -2.49 9.84 -12.96
CA LYS A 111 -1.83 11.11 -13.29
C LYS A 111 -1.95 11.45 -14.78
N ARG A 112 -1.84 10.45 -15.65
CA ARG A 112 -2.01 10.59 -17.10
C ARG A 112 -3.49 10.78 -17.45
N LEU A 113 -4.37 10.03 -16.82
CA LEU A 113 -5.82 10.13 -16.99
C LEU A 113 -6.35 11.51 -16.63
N ARG A 114 -5.90 12.10 -15.52
CA ARG A 114 -6.27 13.47 -15.13
C ARG A 114 -5.95 14.51 -16.20
N LYS A 115 -4.82 14.37 -16.91
CA LYS A 115 -4.43 15.29 -17.99
C LYS A 115 -5.36 15.19 -19.20
N VAL A 116 -5.95 14.01 -19.45
CA VAL A 116 -6.80 13.73 -20.62
C VAL A 116 -8.27 14.03 -20.34
N VAL A 117 -8.81 13.60 -19.21
CA VAL A 117 -10.24 13.78 -18.85
C VAL A 117 -10.57 15.12 -18.21
N GLY A 118 -9.55 15.83 -17.73
CA GLY A 118 -9.71 17.06 -16.97
C GLY A 118 -10.19 16.83 -15.52
N PRO A 119 -10.13 17.88 -14.68
CA PRO A 119 -10.37 17.77 -13.23
C PRO A 119 -11.81 17.40 -12.86
N GLN A 120 -12.80 17.79 -13.68
CA GLN A 120 -14.21 17.54 -13.38
C GLN A 120 -14.56 16.04 -13.43
N ARG A 121 -14.13 15.35 -14.49
CA ARG A 121 -14.39 13.92 -14.68
C ARG A 121 -13.46 13.03 -13.85
N PHE A 122 -12.34 13.56 -13.40
CA PHE A 122 -11.38 12.82 -12.57
C PHE A 122 -11.81 12.69 -11.10
N GLN A 123 -12.76 13.50 -10.64
CA GLN A 123 -13.10 13.59 -9.21
C GLN A 123 -13.54 12.25 -8.58
N PRO A 124 -14.40 11.42 -9.21
CA PRO A 124 -14.81 10.14 -8.64
C PRO A 124 -13.64 9.18 -8.43
N LEU A 125 -12.66 9.19 -9.34
CA LEU A 125 -11.46 8.37 -9.24
C LEU A 125 -10.54 8.88 -8.13
N LYS A 126 -10.39 10.20 -8.00
CA LYS A 126 -9.59 10.82 -6.94
C LYS A 126 -10.12 10.42 -5.56
N ASP A 127 -11.43 10.51 -5.37
CA ASP A 127 -12.08 10.16 -4.12
C ASP A 127 -11.83 8.66 -3.80
N ALA A 128 -11.88 7.79 -4.82
CA ALA A 128 -11.70 6.35 -4.64
C ALA A 128 -10.25 5.98 -4.29
N LEU A 129 -9.29 6.68 -4.90
CA LEU A 129 -7.87 6.55 -4.57
C LEU A 129 -7.55 7.05 -3.16
N SER A 130 -8.28 8.06 -2.68
CA SER A 130 -8.13 8.62 -1.32
C SER A 130 -8.90 7.85 -0.24
N GLY A 131 -9.69 6.84 -0.61
CA GLY A 131 -10.51 6.07 0.33
C GLY A 131 -11.78 6.77 0.83
N GLN A 132 -12.12 7.95 0.31
CA GLN A 132 -13.28 8.73 0.78
C GLN A 132 -14.64 8.15 0.35
N GLN A 133 -14.69 7.22 -0.63
CA GLN A 133 -15.93 6.51 -0.99
C GLN A 133 -16.43 5.55 0.11
N GLY A 134 -15.53 4.91 0.86
CA GLY A 134 -15.91 3.93 1.90
C GLY A 134 -16.60 4.58 3.11
N ALA A 135 -16.21 5.81 3.44
CA ALA A 135 -16.79 6.56 4.56
C ALA A 135 -18.23 7.02 4.31
N ARG A 136 -18.63 7.23 3.05
CA ARG A 136 -20.02 7.62 2.71
C ARG A 136 -21.00 6.44 2.73
N SER A 137 -20.54 5.22 2.43
CA SER A 137 -21.39 4.02 2.51
C SER A 137 -21.71 3.57 3.94
N ALA A 138 -20.90 3.96 4.93
CA ALA A 138 -21.17 3.64 6.34
C ALA A 138 -22.36 4.44 6.94
N HIS A 139 -22.72 5.59 6.37
CA HIS A 139 -23.85 6.39 6.83
C HIS A 139 -25.20 6.02 6.21
N ALA A 140 -25.24 5.19 5.17
CA ALA A 140 -26.48 4.82 4.47
C ALA A 140 -27.18 3.56 5.04
N GLY A 141 -26.63 2.93 6.09
CA GLY A 141 -27.16 1.70 6.69
C GLY A 141 -27.95 1.89 8.00
N ALA A 142 -28.10 3.12 8.48
CA ALA A 142 -28.63 3.41 9.82
C ALA A 142 -30.07 3.96 9.82
N GLU A 143 -30.95 3.50 8.93
CA GLU A 143 -32.39 3.76 9.05
C GLU A 143 -33.19 2.49 8.75
N ARG A 144 -33.28 1.62 9.76
CA ARG A 144 -34.38 0.67 9.92
C ARG A 144 -35.30 1.17 11.04
N PRO A 145 -36.34 1.97 10.76
CA PRO A 145 -37.37 2.20 11.75
C PRO A 145 -38.17 0.90 11.98
N ALA A 146 -38.25 0.54 13.25
CA ALA A 146 -38.85 -0.67 13.76
C ALA A 146 -40.35 -0.76 13.41
N SER A 147 -40.69 -1.66 12.51
CA SER A 147 -42.05 -2.24 12.47
C SER A 147 -42.20 -3.22 13.62
N ARG A 148 -42.49 -2.72 14.84
CA ARG A 148 -42.97 -3.54 15.95
C ARG A 148 -44.45 -3.27 16.18
N ARG A 149 -45.24 -4.25 15.76
CA ARG A 149 -46.68 -4.43 16.00
C ARG A 149 -47.06 -4.10 17.44
N GLN A 150 -48.14 -3.36 17.64
CA GLN A 150 -49.11 -3.74 18.67
C GLN A 150 -50.52 -3.29 18.29
N ASN A 151 -51.25 -4.29 17.79
CA ASN A 151 -52.69 -4.38 17.73
C ASN A 151 -53.17 -4.85 19.12
N VAL A 152 -53.92 -4.03 19.84
CA VAL A 152 -54.82 -4.47 20.91
C VAL A 152 -56.11 -3.65 20.77
N ASN A 153 -57.17 -4.36 20.41
CA ASN A 153 -58.55 -3.92 20.29
C ASN A 153 -59.23 -4.01 21.68
N PRO A 154 -60.10 -3.09 22.09
CA PRO A 154 -60.94 -3.26 23.28
C PRO A 154 -62.07 -4.28 23.09
#